data_AF-A0AAV7ZPY6-F1
#
_entry.id   AF-A0AAV7ZPY6-F1
#
_cell.length_a   1.000
_cell.length_b   1.000
_cell.length_c   1.000
_cell.angle_alpha   90.00
_cell.angle_beta   90.00
_cell.angle_gamma   90.00
#
_symmetry.space_group_name_H-M   'P 1'
#
loop_
_entity.id
_entity.type
_entity.pdbx_description
1 polymer ?
#
loop_
_entity_poly.entity_id
_entity_poly.type
_entity_poly.pdbx_seq_one_letter_code
_entity_poly.pdbx_strand_id
1 'polypeptide(L)'
;MNFLIRCSHSSLFLVPKSTENENGNEIVQDFSANEGNNIFMLKSVKENVFQIVHCASELVLGPKEGSLENSTHIELQEPTNDDFQKWNIVHFQNNQYVIKNYANPKKGLDLYGGRKQPKTQCILYDLHYGSNQLFRFELPIVVQATADEEENFSIKNEDFYIFNTKSNKVLENVSGKLKQFSLKETDSQLWNLVKVKDCYAFQSKSTENFISFQQKKHVTCCVKATEIEKAEKFVISKLSMDFFTIKSRESTKIFDICGGSVNDNADVIMFPPHYSSNQLFYFRTKKQLEKSKELEDEKNEKK
;
A
#
# COMPACT_ATOMS: atom_id res chain seq x y z
N MET A 1 -10.56 -6.29 -13.30
CA MET A 1 -9.25 -6.19 -12.63
C MET A 1 -9.33 -5.08 -11.62
N ASN A 2 -8.86 -5.32 -10.40
CA ASN A 2 -8.96 -4.36 -9.32
C ASN A 2 -7.72 -3.45 -9.33
N PHE A 3 -7.85 -2.21 -8.85
CA PHE A 3 -6.79 -1.20 -8.74
C PHE A 3 -7.02 -0.30 -7.52
N LEU A 4 -5.94 0.27 -7.03
CA LEU A 4 -5.91 1.51 -6.28
C LEU A 4 -5.81 2.67 -7.28
N ILE A 5 -6.40 3.81 -6.96
CA ILE A 5 -6.27 5.03 -7.76
C ILE A 5 -5.35 6.01 -7.02
N ARG A 6 -4.08 6.09 -7.43
CA ARG A 6 -3.09 7.00 -6.83
C ARG A 6 -3.19 8.40 -7.45
N CYS A 7 -3.29 9.41 -6.61
CA CYS A 7 -3.26 10.83 -6.96
C CYS A 7 -1.81 11.24 -7.30
N SER A 8 -1.57 11.77 -8.50
CA SER A 8 -0.20 12.03 -8.95
C SER A 8 0.49 13.18 -8.22
N HIS A 9 -0.25 14.20 -7.78
CA HIS A 9 0.34 15.41 -7.16
C HIS A 9 0.79 15.20 -5.71
N SER A 10 0.17 14.25 -4.99
CA SER A 10 0.41 13.98 -3.57
C SER A 10 0.94 12.57 -3.29
N SER A 11 0.83 11.64 -4.25
CA SER A 11 1.08 10.20 -4.07
C SER A 11 0.13 9.49 -3.09
N LEU A 12 -0.91 10.18 -2.62
CA LEU A 12 -2.01 9.60 -1.84
C LEU A 12 -2.99 8.84 -2.76
N PHE A 13 -3.98 8.15 -2.19
CA PHE A 13 -4.94 7.36 -2.95
C PHE A 13 -6.35 7.93 -2.81
N LEU A 14 -7.19 7.74 -3.82
CA LEU A 14 -8.62 7.94 -3.67
C LEU A 14 -9.18 6.88 -2.72
N VAL A 15 -9.95 7.32 -1.74
CA VAL A 15 -10.58 6.48 -0.72
C VAL A 15 -11.97 7.04 -0.38
N PRO A 16 -12.93 6.19 0.03
CA PRO A 16 -14.13 6.65 0.73
C PRO A 16 -13.75 7.39 2.02
N LYS A 17 -14.44 8.48 2.31
CA LYS A 17 -14.11 9.40 3.41
C LYS A 17 -14.33 8.76 4.77
N SER A 18 -15.45 8.05 4.94
CA SER A 18 -15.73 7.20 6.10
C SER A 18 -15.42 5.74 5.81
N THR A 19 -15.29 4.93 6.85
CA THR A 19 -15.15 3.46 6.73
C THR A 19 -16.49 2.76 6.43
N GLU A 20 -17.60 3.50 6.46
CA GLU A 20 -18.93 2.96 6.20
C GLU A 20 -19.17 2.89 4.69
N ASN A 21 -19.47 1.70 4.19
CA ASN A 21 -19.51 1.38 2.77
C ASN A 21 -20.90 1.66 2.16
N GLU A 22 -21.39 2.87 2.40
CA GLU A 22 -22.77 3.28 2.11
C GLU A 22 -22.89 4.31 0.96
N ASN A 23 -24.10 4.40 0.42
CA ASN A 23 -24.47 5.39 -0.60
C ASN A 23 -24.36 6.81 -0.04
N GLY A 24 -23.70 7.70 -0.79
CA GLY A 24 -23.41 9.08 -0.39
C GLY A 24 -22.06 9.27 0.32
N ASN A 25 -21.28 8.20 0.53
CA ASN A 25 -19.94 8.34 1.11
C ASN A 25 -19.01 9.04 0.12
N GLU A 26 -18.54 10.24 0.49
CA GLU A 26 -17.68 11.08 -0.34
C GLU A 26 -16.31 10.42 -0.59
N ILE A 27 -15.71 10.70 -1.74
CA ILE A 27 -14.34 10.30 -2.08
C ILE A 27 -13.37 11.43 -1.72
N VAL A 28 -12.28 11.07 -1.04
CA VAL A 28 -11.18 11.97 -0.66
C VAL A 28 -9.85 11.36 -1.08
N GLN A 29 -8.78 12.16 -1.07
CA GLN A 29 -7.42 11.60 -1.06
C GLN A 29 -6.99 11.31 0.38
N ASP A 30 -6.39 10.16 0.62
CA ASP A 30 -5.79 9.82 1.91
C ASP A 30 -4.64 8.81 1.72
N PHE A 31 -3.94 8.48 2.79
CA PHE A 31 -3.03 7.33 2.80
C PHE A 31 -3.80 6.06 2.40
N SER A 32 -3.12 5.07 1.81
CA SER A 32 -3.70 3.73 1.59
C SER A 32 -3.89 3.03 2.93
N ALA A 33 -4.88 3.49 3.69
CA ALA A 33 -5.19 2.99 5.00
C ALA A 33 -6.68 2.76 5.01
N ASN A 34 -7.06 1.49 4.82
CA ASN A 34 -8.26 0.83 5.33
C ASN A 34 -8.39 -0.46 4.55
N GLU A 35 -7.96 -1.60 5.09
CA GLU A 35 -8.61 -2.92 4.90
C GLU A 35 -9.08 -3.35 3.47
N GLY A 36 -8.50 -2.82 2.38
CA GLY A 36 -9.03 -3.01 1.02
C GLY A 36 -10.20 -2.09 0.63
N ASN A 37 -10.58 -1.13 1.47
CA ASN A 37 -11.65 -0.14 1.27
C ASN A 37 -11.28 1.02 0.33
N ASN A 38 -10.18 0.89 -0.39
CA ASN A 38 -9.70 1.82 -1.42
C ASN A 38 -9.46 1.08 -2.74
N ILE A 39 -10.03 -0.11 -2.87
CA ILE A 39 -9.92 -0.96 -4.03
C ILE A 39 -11.11 -0.71 -4.94
N PHE A 40 -10.81 -0.41 -6.20
CA PHE A 40 -11.78 -0.14 -7.23
C PHE A 40 -11.61 -1.11 -8.40
N MET A 41 -12.65 -1.24 -9.22
CA MET A 41 -12.66 -2.00 -10.46
C MET A 41 -13.24 -1.15 -11.60
N LEU A 42 -12.69 -1.30 -12.80
CA LEU A 42 -13.21 -0.70 -14.02
C LEU A 42 -14.16 -1.71 -14.63
N LYS A 43 -15.45 -1.46 -14.51
CA LYS A 43 -16.47 -2.24 -15.21
C LYS A 43 -16.69 -1.59 -16.58
N SER A 44 -16.25 -2.26 -17.64
CA SER A 44 -16.45 -1.79 -19.01
C SER A 44 -17.94 -1.74 -19.33
N VAL A 45 -18.39 -0.59 -19.83
CA VAL A 45 -19.76 -0.39 -20.35
C VAL A 45 -19.74 -0.51 -21.88
N LYS A 46 -18.74 0.09 -22.51
CA LYS A 46 -18.39 -0.03 -23.94
C LYS A 46 -16.94 0.39 -24.13
N GLU A 47 -16.44 0.34 -25.35
CA GLU A 47 -15.04 0.69 -25.66
C GLU A 47 -14.64 2.04 -25.03
N ASN A 48 -13.62 2.01 -24.16
CA ASN A 48 -13.06 3.15 -23.42
C ASN A 48 -14.05 3.92 -22.50
N VAL A 49 -15.17 3.31 -22.11
CA VAL A 49 -16.15 3.86 -21.15
C VAL A 49 -16.38 2.89 -20.01
N PHE A 50 -16.18 3.35 -18.78
CA PHE A 50 -16.18 2.51 -17.59
C PHE A 50 -17.06 3.07 -16.48
N GLN A 51 -17.65 2.20 -15.66
CA GLN A 51 -18.00 2.54 -14.28
C GLN A 51 -16.80 2.23 -13.39
N ILE A 52 -16.51 3.11 -12.42
CA ILE A 52 -15.49 2.88 -11.39
C ILE A 52 -16.22 2.33 -10.17
N VAL A 53 -16.15 1.03 -9.97
CA VAL A 53 -16.86 0.27 -8.94
C VAL A 53 -15.98 0.17 -7.70
N HIS A 54 -16.49 0.50 -6.53
CA HIS A 54 -15.84 0.26 -5.26
C HIS A 54 -16.03 -1.21 -4.85
N CYS A 55 -14.93 -1.97 -4.72
CA CYS A 55 -15.00 -3.42 -4.61
C CYS A 55 -15.65 -3.92 -3.32
N ALA A 56 -15.57 -3.17 -2.22
CA ALA A 56 -16.12 -3.61 -0.94
C ALA A 56 -17.63 -3.40 -0.79
N SER A 57 -18.23 -2.53 -1.61
CA SER A 57 -19.65 -2.17 -1.51
C SER A 57 -20.45 -2.37 -2.79
N GLU A 58 -19.78 -2.63 -3.92
CA GLU A 58 -20.37 -2.68 -5.28
C GLU A 58 -20.97 -1.35 -5.78
N LEU A 59 -20.92 -0.30 -4.97
CA LEU A 59 -21.29 1.06 -5.33
C LEU A 59 -20.31 1.64 -6.36
N VAL A 60 -20.75 2.64 -7.11
CA VAL A 60 -19.93 3.29 -8.16
C VAL A 60 -19.64 4.74 -7.84
N LEU A 61 -18.53 5.26 -8.37
CA LEU A 61 -18.21 6.68 -8.28
C LEU A 61 -19.14 7.49 -9.20
N GLY A 62 -19.81 8.48 -8.62
CA GLY A 62 -20.62 9.45 -9.35
C GLY A 62 -20.51 10.85 -8.72
N PRO A 63 -20.73 11.93 -9.49
CA PRO A 63 -21.00 13.25 -8.93
C PRO A 63 -22.26 13.21 -8.07
N LYS A 64 -22.21 13.85 -6.91
CA LYS A 64 -23.34 13.93 -5.98
C LYS A 64 -24.63 14.38 -6.67
N GLU A 65 -25.69 13.62 -6.46
CA GLU A 65 -27.02 13.86 -7.06
C GLU A 65 -27.00 13.96 -8.61
N GLY A 66 -25.94 13.46 -9.26
CA GLY A 66 -25.74 13.56 -10.71
C GLY A 66 -25.38 14.96 -11.21
N SER A 67 -25.06 15.91 -10.31
CA SER A 67 -24.75 17.29 -10.68
C SER A 67 -23.45 17.39 -11.48
N LEU A 68 -23.52 18.10 -12.62
CA LEU A 68 -22.37 18.33 -13.49
C LEU A 68 -21.69 19.69 -13.25
N GLU A 69 -22.07 20.42 -12.19
CA GLU A 69 -21.47 21.69 -11.82
C GLU A 69 -20.03 21.53 -11.29
N ASN A 70 -19.25 22.62 -11.37
CA ASN A 70 -17.92 22.63 -10.79
C ASN A 70 -17.97 22.50 -9.28
N SER A 71 -17.04 21.73 -8.73
CA SER A 71 -16.90 21.46 -7.30
C SER A 71 -17.98 20.56 -6.71
N THR A 72 -18.82 19.92 -7.55
CA THR A 72 -19.67 18.81 -7.10
C THR A 72 -18.79 17.71 -6.53
N HIS A 73 -19.12 17.21 -5.34
CA HIS A 73 -18.38 16.13 -4.70
C HIS A 73 -18.56 14.82 -5.48
N ILE A 74 -17.51 13.99 -5.48
CA ILE A 74 -17.59 12.62 -5.97
C ILE A 74 -17.91 11.74 -4.76
N GLU A 75 -18.87 10.83 -4.90
CA GLU A 75 -19.32 9.94 -3.84
C GLU A 75 -19.58 8.53 -4.37
N LEU A 76 -19.67 7.57 -3.45
CA LEU A 76 -20.19 6.23 -3.73
C LEU A 76 -21.71 6.30 -3.92
N GLN A 77 -22.22 5.70 -5.00
CA GLN A 77 -23.63 5.69 -5.32
C GLN A 77 -24.10 4.32 -5.76
N GLU A 78 -25.39 4.05 -5.56
CA GLU A 78 -26.04 2.89 -6.17
C GLU A 78 -25.83 2.91 -7.69
N PRO A 79 -25.44 1.78 -8.31
CA PRO A 79 -25.16 1.73 -9.74
C PRO A 79 -26.44 1.88 -10.56
N THR A 80 -26.52 2.93 -11.36
CA THR A 80 -27.53 3.15 -12.38
C THR A 80 -26.91 3.04 -13.78
N ASN A 81 -27.72 3.24 -14.82
CA ASN A 81 -27.24 3.36 -16.19
C ASN A 81 -27.04 4.82 -16.63
N ASP A 82 -27.00 5.76 -15.68
CA ASP A 82 -26.89 7.18 -15.99
C ASP A 82 -25.49 7.53 -16.48
N ASP A 83 -25.43 8.48 -17.41
CA ASP A 83 -24.17 8.86 -18.05
C ASP A 83 -23.19 9.56 -17.10
N PHE A 84 -23.68 10.16 -16.02
CA PHE A 84 -22.81 10.83 -15.03
C PHE A 84 -22.03 9.84 -14.15
N GLN A 85 -22.42 8.56 -14.07
CA GLN A 85 -21.66 7.51 -13.37
C GLN A 85 -20.66 6.78 -14.29
N LYS A 86 -20.55 7.21 -15.55
CA LYS A 86 -19.64 6.63 -16.55
C LYS A 86 -18.44 7.56 -16.76
N TRP A 87 -17.29 6.95 -17.04
CA TRP A 87 -16.01 7.64 -17.10
C TRP A 87 -15.20 7.21 -18.32
N ASN A 88 -14.61 8.17 -19.01
CA ASN A 88 -13.57 7.94 -20.00
C ASN A 88 -12.19 8.05 -19.34
N ILE A 89 -11.39 6.99 -19.45
CA ILE A 89 -10.04 6.95 -18.89
C ILE A 89 -9.05 7.16 -20.02
N VAL A 90 -8.39 8.31 -20.00
CA VAL A 90 -7.52 8.75 -21.09
C VAL A 90 -6.09 8.76 -20.60
N HIS A 91 -5.22 8.03 -21.30
CA HIS A 91 -3.79 8.03 -21.03
C HIS A 91 -3.20 9.44 -21.21
N PHE A 92 -2.31 9.79 -20.29
CA PHE A 92 -1.52 11.01 -20.26
C PHE A 92 -0.03 10.63 -20.12
N GLN A 93 0.87 11.61 -20.21
CA GLN A 93 2.31 11.37 -20.15
C GLN A 93 2.75 10.63 -18.86
N ASN A 94 3.86 9.90 -18.91
CA ASN A 94 4.46 9.23 -17.75
C ASN A 94 3.54 8.25 -16.99
N ASN A 95 2.76 7.44 -17.75
CA ASN A 95 1.80 6.46 -17.23
C ASN A 95 0.74 7.07 -16.29
N GLN A 96 0.39 8.33 -16.51
CA GLN A 96 -0.69 9.00 -15.80
C GLN A 96 -1.96 8.95 -16.63
N TYR A 97 -3.10 9.18 -15.99
CA TYR A 97 -4.41 9.12 -16.62
C TYR A 97 -5.27 10.27 -16.16
N VAL A 98 -6.11 10.75 -17.08
CA VAL A 98 -7.21 11.67 -16.79
C VAL A 98 -8.49 10.85 -16.77
N ILE A 99 -9.31 11.03 -15.73
CA ILE A 99 -10.59 10.34 -15.57
C ILE A 99 -11.70 11.35 -15.86
N LYS A 100 -12.23 11.33 -17.09
CA LYS A 100 -13.20 12.30 -17.60
C LYS A 100 -14.62 11.79 -17.40
N ASN A 101 -15.54 12.67 -17.01
CA ASN A 101 -16.94 12.30 -16.89
C ASN A 101 -17.55 12.09 -18.29
N TYR A 102 -18.32 11.02 -18.47
CA TYR A 102 -18.90 10.69 -19.77
C TYR A 102 -20.07 11.61 -20.15
N ALA A 103 -20.90 12.02 -19.19
CA ALA A 103 -21.98 12.99 -19.44
C ALA A 103 -21.46 14.39 -19.79
N ASN A 104 -20.29 14.78 -19.27
CA ASN A 104 -19.61 16.01 -19.66
C ASN A 104 -18.09 15.79 -19.84
N PRO A 105 -17.61 15.53 -21.06
CA PRO A 105 -16.20 15.19 -21.31
C PRO A 105 -15.24 16.38 -21.17
N LYS A 106 -15.75 17.59 -20.88
CA LYS A 106 -14.93 18.75 -20.50
C LYS A 106 -14.61 18.77 -19.00
N LYS A 107 -15.17 17.85 -18.21
CA LYS A 107 -14.95 17.74 -16.77
C LYS A 107 -14.37 16.38 -16.39
N GLY A 108 -13.70 16.32 -15.26
CA GLY A 108 -13.10 15.09 -14.73
C GLY A 108 -12.89 15.12 -13.24
N LEU A 109 -12.33 14.03 -12.72
CA LEU A 109 -11.93 13.95 -11.31
C LEU A 109 -10.82 14.96 -11.01
N ASP A 110 -10.97 15.69 -9.92
CA ASP A 110 -10.06 16.73 -9.45
C ASP A 110 -9.92 16.68 -7.92
N LEU A 111 -8.71 16.86 -7.40
CA LEU A 111 -8.50 17.05 -5.97
C LEU A 111 -8.58 18.54 -5.61
N TYR A 112 -9.59 18.88 -4.80
CA TYR A 112 -10.02 20.25 -4.52
C TYR A 112 -8.88 21.22 -4.21
N GLY A 113 -8.78 22.27 -5.01
CA GLY A 113 -7.79 23.34 -4.87
C GLY A 113 -6.33 22.87 -5.02
N GLY A 114 -6.09 21.68 -5.59
CA GLY A 114 -4.76 21.09 -5.72
C GLY A 114 -4.09 20.76 -4.39
N ARG A 115 -4.84 20.70 -3.28
CA ARG A 115 -4.28 20.43 -1.95
C ARG A 115 -3.73 19.01 -1.92
N LYS A 116 -2.58 18.83 -1.24
CA LYS A 116 -1.89 17.54 -1.09
C LYS A 116 -2.16 16.88 0.27
N GLN A 117 -2.98 17.51 1.10
CA GLN A 117 -3.26 17.05 2.46
C GLN A 117 -4.22 15.86 2.41
N PRO A 118 -4.05 14.87 3.30
CA PRO A 118 -5.08 13.85 3.56
C PRO A 118 -6.45 14.48 3.80
N LYS A 119 -7.51 13.73 3.48
CA LYS A 119 -8.92 14.13 3.56
C LYS A 119 -9.34 15.28 2.63
N THR A 120 -8.47 15.72 1.70
CA THR A 120 -8.89 16.65 0.63
C THR A 120 -9.89 15.96 -0.29
N GLN A 121 -11.01 16.63 -0.56
CA GLN A 121 -12.12 16.14 -1.38
C GLN A 121 -11.71 15.87 -2.83
N CYS A 122 -12.25 14.78 -3.38
CA CYS A 122 -12.34 14.56 -4.81
C CYS A 122 -13.64 15.17 -5.33
N ILE A 123 -13.55 16.00 -6.36
CA ILE A 123 -14.66 16.75 -6.95
C ILE A 123 -14.71 16.52 -8.46
N LEU A 124 -15.83 16.88 -9.07
CA LEU A 124 -15.94 17.10 -10.50
C LEU A 124 -15.52 18.54 -10.82
N TYR A 125 -14.59 18.71 -11.76
CA TYR A 125 -14.14 20.05 -12.17
C TYR A 125 -13.79 20.11 -13.66
N ASP A 126 -13.76 21.33 -14.20
CA ASP A 126 -13.30 21.58 -15.58
C ASP A 126 -11.87 21.07 -15.78
N LEU A 127 -11.66 20.38 -16.90
CA LEU A 127 -10.35 19.84 -17.25
C LEU A 127 -9.37 20.96 -17.54
N HIS A 128 -8.32 21.01 -16.72
CA HIS A 128 -7.16 21.89 -16.91
C HIS A 128 -5.84 21.11 -16.89
N TYR A 129 -5.91 19.77 -16.79
CA TYR A 129 -4.76 18.85 -16.88
C TYR A 129 -3.64 19.13 -15.85
N GLY A 130 -3.98 19.82 -14.75
CA GLY A 130 -3.08 20.03 -13.64
C GLY A 130 -2.80 18.71 -12.91
N SER A 131 -1.70 18.63 -12.17
CA SER A 131 -1.30 17.38 -11.50
C SER A 131 -2.35 16.80 -10.53
N ASN A 132 -3.28 17.64 -10.04
CA ASN A 132 -4.41 17.26 -9.20
C ASN A 132 -5.60 16.64 -9.98
N GLN A 133 -5.51 16.54 -11.31
CA GLN A 133 -6.43 15.82 -12.20
C GLN A 133 -5.77 14.58 -12.85
N LEU A 134 -4.56 14.25 -12.41
CA LEU A 134 -3.77 13.14 -12.96
C LEU A 134 -3.68 12.00 -11.95
N PHE A 135 -4.00 10.79 -12.42
CA PHE A 135 -4.06 9.59 -11.58
C PHE A 135 -3.21 8.47 -12.15
N ARG A 136 -2.83 7.52 -11.29
CA ARG A 136 -2.21 6.25 -11.70
C ARG A 136 -3.07 5.11 -11.17
N PHE A 137 -3.27 4.10 -12.01
CA PHE A 137 -3.90 2.85 -11.61
C PHE A 137 -2.81 1.89 -11.15
N GLU A 138 -2.90 1.43 -9.90
CA GLU A 138 -1.93 0.52 -9.30
C GLU A 138 -2.67 -0.74 -8.87
N LEU A 139 -2.13 -1.95 -9.08
CA LEU A 139 -2.83 -3.16 -8.68
C LEU A 139 -2.92 -3.28 -7.15
N PRO A 140 -4.11 -3.58 -6.58
CA PRO A 140 -4.23 -3.94 -5.18
C PRO A 140 -3.68 -5.35 -5.11
N ILE A 141 -2.76 -5.61 -4.20
CA ILE A 141 -2.34 -6.98 -4.06
C ILE A 141 -3.21 -7.69 -3.06
N VAL A 142 -4.08 -8.53 -3.62
CA VAL A 142 -4.77 -9.61 -2.92
C VAL A 142 -3.79 -10.78 -2.90
N VAL A 143 -3.06 -10.96 -1.79
CA VAL A 143 -2.54 -12.30 -1.49
C VAL A 143 -3.54 -12.97 -0.57
N GLN A 144 -4.45 -13.72 -1.18
CA GLN A 144 -4.96 -14.90 -0.51
C GLN A 144 -3.76 -15.86 -0.45
N ALA A 145 -3.21 -16.06 0.75
CA ALA A 145 -2.37 -17.21 0.99
C ALA A 145 -3.28 -18.44 1.02
N THR A 146 -3.83 -18.84 -0.12
CA THR A 146 -4.21 -20.23 -0.31
C THR A 146 -2.93 -20.98 -0.61
N ALA A 147 -2.67 -22.01 0.19
CA ALA A 147 -1.72 -23.04 -0.17
C ALA A 147 -2.00 -23.44 -1.64
N ASP A 148 -0.93 -23.68 -2.39
CA ASP A 148 -0.93 -24.04 -3.82
C ASP A 148 -0.82 -22.85 -4.78
N GLU A 149 0.32 -22.15 -4.70
CA GLU A 149 1.07 -21.70 -5.87
C GLU A 149 2.50 -21.39 -5.43
N GLU A 150 3.44 -22.27 -5.79
CA GLU A 150 4.83 -22.27 -5.34
C GLU A 150 5.68 -21.09 -5.85
N GLU A 151 5.14 -20.17 -6.65
CA GLU A 151 5.95 -19.15 -7.35
C GLU A 151 5.86 -17.71 -6.83
N ASN A 152 4.95 -17.36 -5.90
CA ASN A 152 4.71 -15.94 -5.56
C ASN A 152 5.40 -15.39 -4.29
N PHE A 153 6.32 -16.14 -3.69
CA PHE A 153 7.25 -15.62 -2.68
C PHE A 153 8.68 -16.07 -3.02
N SER A 154 9.31 -15.41 -3.99
CA SER A 154 10.65 -15.70 -4.52
C SER A 154 11.81 -15.48 -3.54
N ILE A 155 11.52 -15.35 -2.24
CA ILE A 155 12.52 -15.15 -1.17
C ILE A 155 12.77 -16.46 -0.41
N LYS A 156 12.05 -17.54 -0.77
CA LYS A 156 12.41 -18.87 -0.28
C LYS A 156 13.86 -19.16 -0.69
N ASN A 157 14.71 -19.42 0.31
CA ASN A 157 16.11 -19.86 0.20
C ASN A 157 17.20 -18.79 0.01
N GLU A 158 16.89 -17.50 0.14
CA GLU A 158 17.93 -16.45 0.14
C GLU A 158 17.76 -15.48 1.33
N ASP A 159 18.88 -14.96 1.83
CA ASP A 159 18.87 -13.93 2.87
C ASP A 159 18.42 -12.58 2.29
N PHE A 160 17.61 -11.84 3.05
CA PHE A 160 17.00 -10.59 2.60
C PHE A 160 17.00 -9.51 3.68
N TYR A 161 16.90 -8.27 3.23
CA TYR A 161 16.64 -7.11 4.06
C TYR A 161 15.14 -6.85 4.15
N ILE A 162 14.68 -6.37 5.31
CA ILE A 162 13.29 -5.95 5.53
C ILE A 162 13.27 -4.44 5.65
N PHE A 163 12.79 -3.74 4.63
CA PHE A 163 12.71 -2.29 4.61
C PHE A 163 11.35 -1.80 5.09
N ASN A 164 11.32 -0.73 5.86
CA ASN A 164 10.10 0.02 6.12
C ASN A 164 9.83 1.02 4.99
N THR A 165 8.58 1.10 4.53
CA THR A 165 8.22 1.99 3.39
C THR A 165 8.23 3.48 3.73
N LYS A 166 8.11 3.87 5.01
CA LYS A 166 8.11 5.27 5.43
C LYS A 166 9.53 5.84 5.49
N SER A 167 10.44 5.11 6.12
CA SER A 167 11.79 5.57 6.41
C SER A 167 12.81 5.10 5.37
N ASN A 168 12.47 4.10 4.56
CA ASN A 168 13.39 3.38 3.70
C ASN A 168 14.56 2.72 4.45
N LYS A 169 14.38 2.49 5.76
CA LYS A 169 15.36 1.86 6.65
C LYS A 169 15.08 0.39 6.81
N VAL A 170 16.11 -0.37 7.14
CA VAL A 170 16.02 -1.82 7.31
C VAL A 170 15.84 -2.22 8.77
N LEU A 171 15.19 -3.36 8.98
CA LEU A 171 15.14 -4.00 10.30
C LEU A 171 16.50 -4.62 10.63
N GLU A 172 16.99 -4.33 11.82
CA GLU A 172 18.29 -4.74 12.33
C GLU A 172 18.14 -5.38 13.72
N ASN A 173 18.82 -6.50 13.92
CA ASN A 173 19.03 -7.09 15.24
C ASN A 173 20.14 -6.35 15.98
N VAL A 174 19.77 -5.58 17.00
CA VAL A 174 20.70 -4.84 17.86
C VAL A 174 20.70 -5.43 19.26
N SER A 175 21.66 -6.31 19.53
CA SER A 175 21.83 -6.99 20.82
C SER A 175 20.53 -7.67 21.29
N GLY A 176 19.86 -8.40 20.40
CA GLY A 176 18.62 -9.12 20.69
C GLY A 176 17.36 -8.26 20.69
N LYS A 177 17.42 -7.02 20.20
CA LYS A 177 16.25 -6.14 19.98
C LYS A 177 16.04 -5.91 18.49
N LEU A 178 14.79 -5.92 18.04
CA LEU A 178 14.45 -5.60 16.67
C LEU A 178 14.20 -4.10 16.53
N LYS A 179 15.00 -3.43 15.71
CA LYS A 179 14.96 -1.97 15.51
C LYS A 179 15.11 -1.64 14.04
N GLN A 180 14.80 -0.42 13.63
CA GLN A 180 15.18 0.05 12.28
C GLN A 180 16.47 0.86 12.29
N PHE A 181 17.24 0.75 11.22
CA PHE A 181 18.46 1.52 10.95
C PHE A 181 18.65 1.76 9.46
N SER A 182 19.43 2.78 9.12
CA SER A 182 19.95 2.97 7.77
C SER A 182 20.66 1.69 7.28
N LEU A 183 20.54 1.39 5.98
CA LEU A 183 21.17 0.22 5.37
C LEU A 183 22.70 0.30 5.51
N LYS A 184 23.30 -0.76 6.06
CA LYS A 184 24.75 -0.96 6.25
C LYS A 184 25.26 -2.24 5.61
N GLU A 185 24.36 -3.08 5.10
CA GLU A 185 24.66 -4.38 4.48
C GLU A 185 25.39 -5.37 5.41
N THR A 186 25.09 -5.31 6.72
CA THR A 186 25.64 -6.24 7.74
C THR A 186 24.75 -7.46 7.95
N ASP A 187 25.32 -8.56 8.48
CA ASP A 187 24.56 -9.76 8.84
C ASP A 187 23.48 -9.50 9.92
N SER A 188 23.62 -8.43 10.71
CA SER A 188 22.58 -8.00 11.66
C SER A 188 21.32 -7.45 10.98
N GLN A 189 21.39 -7.11 9.70
CA GLN A 189 20.29 -6.60 8.88
C GLN A 189 19.71 -7.64 7.92
N LEU A 190 20.28 -8.85 7.90
CA LEU A 190 19.87 -9.95 7.04
C LEU A 190 18.99 -10.94 7.79
N TRP A 191 17.95 -11.39 7.09
CA TRP A 191 16.91 -12.26 7.62
C TRP A 191 16.67 -13.44 6.68
N ASN A 192 16.31 -14.58 7.26
CA ASN A 192 15.82 -15.76 6.56
C ASN A 192 14.40 -16.08 7.01
N LEU A 193 13.60 -16.72 6.14
CA LEU A 193 12.28 -17.25 6.48
C LEU A 193 12.29 -18.76 6.65
N VAL A 194 11.91 -19.21 7.84
CA VAL A 194 11.61 -20.62 8.10
C VAL A 194 10.10 -20.84 8.03
N LYS A 195 9.64 -21.60 7.04
CA LYS A 195 8.23 -21.94 6.88
C LYS A 195 7.77 -22.92 7.96
N VAL A 196 6.67 -22.61 8.63
CA VAL A 196 6.03 -23.46 9.64
C VAL A 196 4.54 -23.57 9.28
N LYS A 197 4.13 -24.69 8.68
CA LYS A 197 2.76 -24.87 8.14
C LYS A 197 2.36 -23.72 7.19
N ASP A 198 1.36 -22.92 7.56
CA ASP A 198 0.77 -21.79 6.84
C ASP A 198 1.41 -20.43 7.19
N CYS A 199 2.45 -20.41 8.02
CA CYS A 199 3.10 -19.20 8.51
C CYS A 199 4.64 -19.29 8.44
N TYR A 200 5.31 -18.24 8.91
CA TYR A 200 6.76 -18.10 8.86
C TYR A 200 7.35 -17.65 10.19
N ALA A 201 8.59 -18.06 10.48
CA ALA A 201 9.42 -17.42 11.49
C ALA A 201 10.59 -16.70 10.79
N PHE A 202 10.92 -15.50 11.27
CA PHE A 202 12.08 -14.74 10.80
C PHE A 202 13.30 -15.10 11.65
N GLN A 203 14.35 -15.56 10.99
CA GLN A 203 15.64 -15.90 11.61
C GLN A 203 16.67 -14.82 11.27
N SER A 204 17.40 -14.35 12.28
CA SER A 204 18.45 -13.34 12.12
C SER A 204 19.75 -13.99 11.68
N LYS A 205 20.34 -13.51 10.59
CA LYS A 205 21.58 -14.09 10.06
C LYS A 205 22.77 -13.97 11.01
N SER A 206 22.88 -12.85 11.73
CA SER A 206 23.98 -12.61 12.68
C SER A 206 23.98 -13.48 13.93
N THR A 207 22.86 -14.08 14.31
CA THR A 207 22.73 -14.80 15.60
C THR A 207 22.06 -16.16 15.49
N GLU A 208 21.46 -16.49 14.34
CA GLU A 208 20.61 -17.66 14.12
C GLU A 208 19.36 -17.75 15.03
N ASN A 209 19.16 -16.78 15.92
CA ASN A 209 17.95 -16.62 16.72
C ASN A 209 16.79 -16.07 15.90
N PHE A 210 15.58 -16.35 16.37
CA PHE A 210 14.33 -15.93 15.76
C PHE A 210 13.71 -14.72 16.45
N ILE A 211 12.87 -14.01 15.69
CA ILE A 211 12.00 -12.98 16.24
C ILE A 211 11.01 -13.61 17.24
N SER A 212 10.91 -12.99 18.41
CA SER A 212 9.94 -13.30 19.45
C SER A 212 9.51 -12.01 20.16
N PHE A 213 8.71 -12.12 21.22
CA PHE A 213 8.16 -10.96 21.92
C PHE A 213 8.71 -10.80 23.32
N GLN A 214 8.84 -9.54 23.75
CA GLN A 214 9.02 -9.19 25.16
C GLN A 214 7.75 -8.47 25.67
N GLN A 215 7.16 -8.98 26.74
CA GLN A 215 5.98 -8.36 27.36
C GLN A 215 6.34 -6.99 27.94
N LYS A 216 5.67 -5.95 27.43
CA LYS A 216 5.67 -4.55 27.89
C LYS A 216 4.31 -3.92 27.57
N LYS A 217 4.09 -2.64 27.94
CA LYS A 217 2.86 -1.87 27.60
C LYS A 217 2.50 -1.93 26.09
N HIS A 218 3.52 -1.92 25.23
CA HIS A 218 3.42 -2.35 23.84
C HIS A 218 4.27 -3.61 23.65
N VAL A 219 3.75 -4.61 22.95
CA VAL A 219 4.51 -5.85 22.66
C VAL A 219 5.67 -5.47 21.74
N THR A 220 6.89 -5.50 22.27
CA THR A 220 8.10 -5.14 21.52
C THR A 220 8.68 -6.38 20.88
N CYS A 221 9.10 -6.28 19.62
CA CYS A 221 9.76 -7.37 18.93
C CYS A 221 11.23 -7.49 19.41
N CYS A 222 11.65 -8.71 19.72
CA CYS A 222 13.02 -9.03 20.10
C CYS A 222 13.54 -10.22 19.27
N VAL A 223 14.84 -10.48 19.32
CA VAL A 223 15.50 -11.54 18.53
C VAL A 223 16.20 -12.49 19.48
N LYS A 224 15.42 -13.34 20.15
CA LYS A 224 15.89 -14.12 21.32
C LYS A 224 15.46 -15.57 21.34
N ALA A 225 14.50 -15.97 20.50
CA ALA A 225 14.10 -17.38 20.46
C ALA A 225 15.23 -18.18 19.79
N THR A 226 15.81 -19.13 20.51
CA THR A 226 16.92 -19.97 20.01
C THR A 226 16.43 -21.20 19.24
N GLU A 227 15.14 -21.47 19.29
CA GLU A 227 14.48 -22.65 18.72
C GLU A 227 13.19 -22.21 18.03
N ILE A 228 12.80 -22.92 16.97
CA ILE A 228 11.65 -22.56 16.14
C ILE A 228 10.34 -22.60 16.94
N GLU A 229 10.22 -23.48 17.93
CA GLU A 229 9.03 -23.65 18.78
C GLU A 229 8.79 -22.43 19.68
N LYS A 230 9.85 -21.71 20.03
CA LYS A 230 9.82 -20.49 20.86
C LYS A 230 9.70 -19.21 20.02
N ALA A 231 9.85 -19.33 18.70
CA ALA A 231 9.78 -18.21 17.78
C ALA A 231 8.32 -17.78 17.55
N GLU A 232 8.12 -16.48 17.43
CA GLU A 232 6.82 -15.98 16.98
C GLU A 232 6.58 -16.43 15.54
N LYS A 233 5.32 -16.72 15.24
CA LYS A 233 4.85 -17.07 13.91
C LYS A 233 4.16 -15.89 13.27
N PHE A 234 4.51 -15.64 12.01
CA PHE A 234 4.01 -14.52 11.26
C PHE A 234 3.29 -14.97 9.99
N VAL A 235 2.17 -14.32 9.72
CA VAL A 235 1.53 -14.31 8.41
C VAL A 235 2.04 -13.08 7.68
N ILE A 236 2.71 -13.29 6.54
CA ILE A 236 3.19 -12.22 5.68
C ILE A 236 2.13 -12.00 4.60
N SER A 237 1.46 -10.86 4.64
CA SER A 237 0.40 -10.52 3.70
C SER A 237 0.89 -9.44 2.75
N LYS A 238 0.96 -9.73 1.46
CA LYS A 238 1.29 -8.74 0.43
C LYS A 238 0.09 -7.82 0.23
N LEU A 239 0.32 -6.50 0.21
CA LEU A 239 -0.68 -5.46 0.02
C LEU A 239 -0.56 -4.74 -1.34
N SER A 240 0.66 -4.61 -1.88
CA SER A 240 0.92 -4.12 -3.24
C SER A 240 2.11 -4.85 -3.87
N MET A 241 2.50 -4.51 -5.12
CA MET A 241 3.58 -5.19 -5.87
C MET A 241 4.86 -5.37 -5.05
N ASP A 242 5.19 -4.37 -4.25
CA ASP A 242 6.41 -4.36 -3.44
C ASP A 242 6.14 -4.37 -1.92
N PHE A 243 4.91 -4.14 -1.43
CA PHE A 243 4.67 -3.90 0.00
C PHE A 243 3.87 -5.01 0.70
N PHE A 244 4.21 -5.26 1.96
CA PHE A 244 3.73 -6.35 2.80
C PHE A 244 3.43 -5.86 4.22
N THR A 245 2.48 -6.50 4.89
CA THR A 245 2.35 -6.49 6.35
C THR A 245 2.90 -7.79 6.93
N ILE A 246 3.35 -7.71 8.18
CA ILE A 246 3.87 -8.85 8.93
C ILE A 246 3.02 -8.97 10.20
N LYS A 247 2.06 -9.89 10.17
CA LYS A 247 1.05 -10.09 11.23
C LYS A 247 1.45 -11.23 12.14
N SER A 248 1.37 -11.02 13.45
CA SER A 248 1.51 -12.10 14.43
C SER A 248 0.41 -13.15 14.23
N ARG A 249 0.73 -14.44 14.34
CA ARG A 249 -0.25 -15.52 14.27
C ARG A 249 -1.13 -15.56 15.52
N GLU A 250 -0.54 -15.18 16.66
CA GLU A 250 -1.16 -15.20 17.98
C GLU A 250 -1.96 -13.92 18.29
N SER A 251 -1.99 -12.94 17.38
CA SER A 251 -2.76 -11.71 17.59
C SER A 251 -3.25 -11.05 16.29
N THR A 252 -4.11 -10.04 16.42
CA THR A 252 -4.55 -9.21 15.29
C THR A 252 -3.56 -8.12 14.91
N LYS A 253 -2.45 -7.98 15.63
CA LYS A 253 -1.48 -6.88 15.48
C LYS A 253 -0.45 -7.19 14.39
N ILE A 254 0.11 -6.13 13.80
CA ILE A 254 1.16 -6.19 12.77
C ILE A 254 2.43 -5.45 13.21
N PHE A 255 3.54 -5.71 12.52
CA PHE A 255 4.76 -4.93 12.67
C PHE A 255 4.48 -3.45 12.46
N ASP A 256 5.06 -2.63 13.32
CA ASP A 256 4.94 -1.19 13.31
C ASP A 256 6.27 -0.57 13.77
N ILE A 257 6.80 0.38 13.01
CA ILE A 257 7.86 1.25 13.49
C ILE A 257 7.24 2.26 14.46
N CYS A 258 7.59 2.10 15.74
CA CYS A 258 6.96 2.82 16.84
C CYS A 258 6.88 4.33 16.60
N GLY A 259 5.68 4.89 16.72
CA GLY A 259 5.40 6.31 16.51
C GLY A 259 5.59 6.78 15.06
N GLY A 260 5.74 5.86 14.11
CA GLY A 260 6.09 6.14 12.73
C GLY A 260 7.41 6.89 12.59
N SER A 261 8.35 6.66 13.49
CA SER A 261 9.67 7.29 13.48
C SER A 261 10.43 6.98 12.19
N VAL A 262 11.20 7.95 11.69
CA VAL A 262 12.15 7.75 10.59
C VAL A 262 13.60 7.70 11.09
N ASN A 263 13.81 7.79 12.40
CA ASN A 263 15.14 7.80 13.01
C ASN A 263 15.70 6.38 13.15
N ASP A 264 17.03 6.28 13.12
CA ASP A 264 17.72 5.07 13.53
C ASP A 264 17.38 4.73 14.99
N ASN A 265 17.52 3.47 15.37
CA ASN A 265 17.26 2.96 16.70
C ASN A 265 15.77 2.97 17.12
N ALA A 266 14.83 3.33 16.23
CA ALA A 266 13.41 3.22 16.53
C ALA A 266 13.00 1.74 16.69
N ASP A 267 12.18 1.47 17.70
CA ASP A 267 11.72 0.11 18.01
C ASP A 267 10.71 -0.39 16.98
N VAL A 268 10.79 -1.69 16.68
CA VAL A 268 9.70 -2.42 16.02
C VAL A 268 8.79 -3.02 17.08
N ILE A 269 7.51 -2.69 17.00
CA ILE A 269 6.48 -3.16 17.93
C ILE A 269 5.38 -3.90 17.18
N MET A 270 4.53 -4.62 17.92
CA MET A 270 3.25 -5.09 17.43
C MET A 270 2.17 -4.07 17.77
N PHE A 271 1.51 -3.52 16.75
CA PHE A 271 0.49 -2.50 16.91
C PHE A 271 -0.79 -2.86 16.16
N PRO A 272 -1.97 -2.40 16.61
CA PRO A 272 -3.20 -2.55 15.84
C PRO A 272 -3.02 -2.05 14.40
N PRO A 273 -3.53 -2.80 13.40
CA PRO A 273 -3.42 -2.38 12.01
C PRO A 273 -4.11 -1.04 11.78
N HIS A 274 -3.38 -0.10 11.20
CA HIS A 274 -3.87 1.15 10.61
C HIS A 274 -3.22 1.42 9.24
N TYR A 275 -2.38 0.51 8.75
CA TYR A 275 -1.85 0.42 7.38
C TYR A 275 -1.15 1.67 6.84
N SER A 276 -0.74 2.59 7.71
CA SER A 276 0.16 3.68 7.32
C SER A 276 1.55 3.14 7.03
N SER A 277 2.38 3.93 6.32
CA SER A 277 3.69 3.49 5.81
C SER A 277 4.66 2.95 6.88
N ASN A 278 4.48 3.28 8.16
CA ASN A 278 5.27 2.70 9.25
C ASN A 278 4.88 1.24 9.62
N GLN A 279 3.80 0.70 9.05
CA GLN A 279 3.35 -0.69 9.18
C GLN A 279 3.50 -1.50 7.88
N LEU A 280 4.02 -0.86 6.82
CA LEU A 280 4.23 -1.48 5.53
C LEU A 280 5.72 -1.69 5.31
N PHE A 281 6.06 -2.88 4.83
CA PHE A 281 7.44 -3.32 4.62
C PHE A 281 7.64 -3.86 3.22
N TYR A 282 8.87 -3.81 2.72
CA TYR A 282 9.25 -4.51 1.49
C TYR A 282 10.55 -5.27 1.71
N PHE A 283 10.76 -6.28 0.88
CA PHE A 283 11.92 -7.15 0.99
C PHE A 283 12.82 -6.99 -0.21
N ARG A 284 14.13 -6.97 0.01
CA ARG A 284 15.13 -7.01 -1.07
C ARG A 284 16.24 -7.97 -0.71
N THR A 285 16.64 -8.80 -1.66
CA THR A 285 17.89 -9.56 -1.57
C THR A 285 19.08 -8.65 -1.92
N LYS A 286 20.29 -9.06 -1.54
CA LYS A 286 21.50 -8.33 -1.91
C LYS A 286 21.64 -8.15 -3.43
N LYS A 287 21.37 -9.22 -4.18
CA LYS A 287 21.37 -9.21 -5.66
C LYS A 287 20.39 -8.19 -6.25
N GLN A 288 19.21 -8.04 -5.66
CA GLN A 288 18.23 -7.04 -6.10
C GLN A 288 18.70 -5.61 -5.84
N LEU A 289 19.41 -5.36 -4.72
CA LEU A 289 19.99 -4.04 -4.43
C LEU A 289 21.14 -3.70 -5.37
N GLU A 290 22.03 -4.65 -5.66
CA GLU A 290 23.15 -4.47 -6.61
C GLU A 290 22.62 -4.09 -8.00
N LYS A 291 21.65 -4.85 -8.52
CA LYS A 291 21.02 -4.55 -9.83
C LYS A 291 20.34 -3.18 -9.88
N SER A 292 19.76 -2.72 -8.77
CA SER A 292 19.16 -1.38 -8.74
C SER A 292 20.18 -0.25 -8.79
N LYS A 293 21.37 -0.44 -8.20
CA LYS A 293 22.47 0.53 -8.26
C LYS A 293 23.02 0.66 -9.68
N GLU A 294 23.27 -0.49 -10.34
CA GLU A 294 23.75 -0.53 -11.74
C GLU A 294 22.80 0.22 -12.70
N LEU A 295 21.49 0.05 -12.57
CA LEU A 295 20.49 0.73 -13.40
C LEU A 295 20.39 2.24 -13.14
N GLU A 296 20.75 2.71 -11.95
CA GLU A 296 20.82 4.14 -11.64
C GLU A 296 22.08 4.77 -12.22
N ASP A 297 23.21 4.08 -12.15
CA ASP A 297 24.48 4.53 -12.73
C ASP A 297 24.39 4.65 -14.27
N GLU A 298 23.80 3.64 -14.94
CA GLU A 298 23.55 3.69 -16.40
C GLU A 298 22.64 4.85 -16.85
N LYS A 299 21.73 5.32 -15.97
CA LYS A 299 20.86 6.47 -16.26
C LYS A 299 21.57 7.80 -16.06
N ASN A 300 22.54 7.85 -15.15
CA ASN A 300 23.31 9.04 -14.87
C ASN A 300 24.42 9.26 -15.91
N GLU A 301 24.96 8.20 -16.51
CA GLU A 301 25.94 8.29 -17.60
C GLU A 301 25.34 8.72 -18.96
N LYS A 302 24.02 8.63 -19.11
CA LYS A 302 23.28 9.02 -20.34
C LYS A 302 22.69 10.43 -20.30
N LYS A 303 23.04 11.24 -19.29
CA LYS A 303 22.68 12.66 -19.15
C LYS A 303 23.91 13.55 -19.28
#